data_AF-A0A3N9P428-F1
#
_entry.id   AF-A0A3N9P428-F1
#
_cell.length_a   1.000
_cell.length_b   1.000
_cell.length_c   1.000
_cell.angle_alpha   90.00
_cell.angle_beta   90.00
_cell.angle_gamma   90.00
#
_symmetry.space_group_name_H-M   'P 1'
#
loop_
_entity.id
_entity.type
_entity.pdbx_description
1 polymer ?
#
loop_
_entity_poly.entity_id
_entity_poly.type
_entity_poly.pdbx_seq_one_letter_code
_entity_poly.pdbx_strand_id
1 'polypeptide(L)'
;MESRTYILESIRTALQAKSQLPMDPDLDATSARKLAQQTPKSLDGLVEQFRRELDKVAAEFTHVESVDAAVAHVRTILEQENESSIVIAGAEAAEIAAHLPASIAVMHPEQWEAHDRAKEAATIRIGLVNADYAIADSGTLV
;
A
#
# COMPACT_ATOMS: atom_id res chain seq x y z
N MET A 1 41.28 36.73 -15.32
CA MET A 1 40.76 35.59 -16.09
C MET A 1 39.36 35.29 -15.58
N GLU A 2 38.36 35.46 -16.43
CA GLU A 2 36.95 35.50 -16.04
C GLU A 2 36.38 34.09 -15.81
N SER A 3 35.63 33.93 -14.71
CA SER A 3 34.94 32.71 -14.25
C SER A 3 34.23 31.93 -15.37
N ARG A 4 33.70 32.64 -16.37
CA ARG A 4 33.01 32.07 -17.52
C ARG A 4 33.89 31.14 -18.37
N THR A 5 35.17 31.47 -18.54
CA THR A 5 36.10 30.67 -19.34
C THR A 5 36.45 29.36 -18.62
N TYR A 6 36.61 29.41 -17.30
CA TYR A 6 36.90 28.25 -16.45
C TYR A 6 35.72 27.24 -16.41
N ILE A 7 34.48 27.75 -16.34
CA ILE A 7 33.27 26.92 -16.38
C ILE A 7 33.14 26.22 -17.73
N LEU A 8 33.37 26.95 -18.83
CA LEU A 8 33.28 26.39 -20.18
C LEU A 8 34.37 25.34 -20.44
N GLU A 9 35.59 25.55 -19.93
CA GLU A 9 36.64 24.52 -19.97
C GLU A 9 36.26 23.30 -19.13
N SER A 10 35.78 23.48 -17.90
CA SER A 10 35.38 22.37 -17.03
C SER A 10 34.28 21.51 -17.65
N ILE A 11 33.28 22.12 -18.30
CA ILE A 11 32.22 21.40 -19.01
C ILE A 11 32.78 20.64 -20.22
N ARG A 12 33.69 21.27 -20.98
CA ARG A 12 34.32 20.64 -22.13
C ARG A 12 35.19 19.45 -21.73
N THR A 13 35.92 19.56 -20.62
CA THR A 13 36.70 18.45 -20.05
C THR A 13 35.81 17.33 -19.53
N ALA A 14 34.70 17.65 -18.85
CA ALA A 14 33.74 16.66 -18.37
C ALA A 14 33.02 15.91 -19.51
N LEU A 15 32.71 16.59 -20.63
CA LEU A 15 32.11 15.97 -21.81
C LEU A 15 33.09 15.09 -22.61
N GLN A 16 34.40 15.36 -22.51
CA GLN A 16 35.45 14.57 -23.16
C GLN A 16 35.92 13.39 -22.30
N ALA A 17 35.65 13.42 -20.98
CA ALA A 17 35.81 12.27 -20.11
C ALA A 17 34.75 11.23 -20.49
N LYS A 18 35.12 10.23 -21.31
CA LYS A 18 34.32 9.02 -21.48
C LYS A 18 33.97 8.49 -20.09
N SER A 19 32.67 8.34 -19.82
CA SER A 19 32.15 7.76 -18.57
C SER A 19 33.00 6.54 -18.20
N GLN A 20 33.79 6.68 -17.14
CA GLN A 20 34.54 5.58 -16.53
C GLN A 20 33.70 4.89 -15.45
N LEU A 21 32.37 4.89 -15.58
CA LEU A 21 31.61 3.88 -14.89
C LEU A 21 32.01 2.54 -15.51
N PRO A 22 32.65 1.61 -14.77
CA PRO A 22 32.81 0.27 -15.27
C PRO A 22 31.40 -0.26 -15.54
N MET A 23 31.05 -0.42 -16.82
CA MET A 23 29.89 -1.21 -17.19
C MET A 23 30.24 -2.65 -16.81
N ASP A 24 29.86 -3.04 -15.61
CA ASP A 24 29.87 -4.44 -15.24
C ASP A 24 28.80 -5.12 -16.11
N PRO A 25 29.17 -6.05 -17.01
CA PRO A 25 28.23 -6.69 -17.94
C PRO A 25 27.14 -7.50 -17.24
N ASP A 26 27.22 -7.61 -15.90
CA ASP A 26 26.37 -8.44 -15.06
C ASP A 26 25.56 -7.63 -14.03
N LEU A 27 25.41 -6.31 -14.21
CA LEU A 27 24.61 -5.45 -13.32
C LEU A 27 23.16 -5.95 -13.18
N ASP A 28 22.55 -6.41 -14.28
CA ASP A 28 21.19 -6.94 -14.28
C ASP A 28 21.09 -8.26 -13.53
N ALA A 29 22.05 -9.18 -13.77
CA ALA A 29 22.11 -10.45 -13.05
C ALA A 29 22.42 -10.26 -11.56
N THR A 30 23.28 -9.30 -11.22
CA THR A 30 23.65 -8.94 -9.85
C THR A 30 22.47 -8.31 -9.12
N SER A 31 21.70 -7.45 -9.80
CA SER A 31 20.48 -6.84 -9.26
C SER A 31 19.38 -7.87 -9.05
N ALA A 32 19.15 -8.75 -10.03
CA ALA A 32 18.20 -9.86 -9.91
C ALA A 32 18.59 -10.83 -8.77
N ARG A 33 19.89 -11.11 -8.60
CA ARG A 33 20.39 -11.98 -7.53
C ARG A 33 20.26 -11.34 -6.16
N LYS A 34 20.47 -10.02 -6.04
CA LYS A 34 20.24 -9.26 -4.80
C LYS A 34 18.75 -9.20 -4.44
N LEU A 35 17.88 -8.94 -5.41
CA LEU A 35 16.43 -8.99 -5.24
C LEU A 35 15.98 -10.36 -4.75
N ALA A 36 16.41 -11.45 -5.41
CA ALA A 36 16.07 -12.82 -5.03
C ALA A 36 16.63 -13.27 -3.66
N GLN A 37 17.65 -12.58 -3.14
CA GLN A 37 18.20 -12.82 -1.80
C GLN A 37 17.48 -12.01 -0.72
N GLN A 38 16.87 -10.87 -1.07
CA GLN A 38 16.21 -9.97 -0.13
C GLN A 38 14.71 -10.22 -0.01
N THR A 39 14.05 -10.73 -1.06
CA THR A 39 12.65 -11.10 -1.02
C THR A 39 12.46 -12.39 -0.21
N PRO A 40 11.68 -12.37 0.89
CA PRO A 40 11.33 -13.56 1.64
C PRO A 40 10.63 -14.58 0.74
N LYS A 41 10.96 -15.86 0.93
CA LYS A 41 10.40 -16.97 0.14
C LYS A 41 9.19 -17.63 0.79
N SER A 42 8.93 -17.33 2.05
CA SER A 42 7.77 -17.82 2.80
C SER A 42 6.68 -16.76 2.87
N LEU A 43 5.42 -17.22 2.95
CA LEU A 43 4.26 -16.36 3.15
C LEU A 43 4.42 -15.50 4.40
N ASP A 44 4.80 -16.11 5.53
CA ASP A 44 5.03 -15.38 6.79
C ASP A 44 6.10 -14.29 6.63
N GLY A 45 7.14 -14.58 5.85
CA GLY A 45 8.19 -13.60 5.56
C GLY A 45 7.67 -12.42 4.73
N LEU A 46 6.80 -12.69 3.76
CA LEU A 46 6.14 -11.66 2.95
C LEU A 46 5.19 -10.82 3.79
N VAL A 47 4.40 -11.43 4.68
CA VAL A 47 3.51 -10.72 5.61
C VAL A 47 4.31 -9.79 6.53
N GLU A 48 5.40 -10.28 7.11
CA GLU A 48 6.28 -9.47 7.95
C GLU A 48 6.97 -8.34 7.18
N GLN A 49 7.31 -8.57 5.91
CA GLN A 49 7.82 -7.50 5.06
C GLN A 49 6.76 -6.44 4.78
N PHE A 50 5.55 -6.86 4.41
CA PHE A 50 4.43 -5.95 4.16
C PHE A 50 4.11 -5.11 5.39
N ARG A 51 4.05 -5.72 6.58
CA ARG A 51 3.87 -5.02 7.86
C ARG A 51 4.92 -3.92 8.07
N ARG A 52 6.20 -4.24 7.85
CA ARG A 52 7.30 -3.26 7.97
C ARG A 52 7.17 -2.11 6.97
N GLU A 53 6.63 -2.34 5.78
CA GLU A 53 6.41 -1.27 4.80
C GLU A 53 5.21 -0.38 5.19
N LEU A 54 4.13 -0.97 5.71
CA LEU A 54 2.99 -0.22 6.26
C LEU A 54 3.39 0.67 7.45
N ASP A 55 4.27 0.18 8.33
CA ASP A 55 4.80 0.95 9.46
C ASP A 55 5.49 2.26 8.99
N LYS A 56 6.11 2.28 7.80
CA LYS A 56 6.79 3.47 7.26
C LYS A 56 5.84 4.58 6.86
N VAL A 57 4.59 4.24 6.53
CA VAL A 57 3.53 5.21 6.21
C VAL A 57 2.58 5.45 7.38
N ALA A 58 2.95 4.99 8.58
CA ALA A 58 2.13 5.04 9.79
C ALA A 58 0.75 4.39 9.63
N ALA A 59 0.65 3.37 8.76
CA ALA A 59 -0.54 2.54 8.66
C ALA A 59 -0.53 1.47 9.75
N GLU A 60 -1.71 1.15 10.28
CA GLU A 60 -1.88 0.06 11.24
C GLU A 60 -2.04 -1.28 10.51
N PHE A 61 -1.49 -2.34 11.10
CA PHE A 61 -1.58 -3.70 10.55
C PHE A 61 -1.96 -4.70 11.65
N THR A 62 -3.04 -5.44 11.40
CA THR A 62 -3.50 -6.52 12.26
C THR A 62 -3.66 -7.79 11.42
N HIS A 63 -2.91 -8.84 11.77
CA HIS A 63 -3.11 -10.16 11.19
C HIS A 63 -4.15 -10.94 12.01
N VAL A 64 -5.17 -11.47 11.34
CA VAL A 64 -6.26 -12.25 11.93
C VAL A 64 -6.35 -13.60 11.25
N GLU A 65 -6.67 -14.65 12.02
CA GLU A 65 -6.71 -16.04 11.53
C GLU A 65 -8.13 -16.53 11.17
N SER A 66 -9.16 -15.71 11.41
CA SER A 66 -10.56 -16.09 11.17
C SER A 66 -11.46 -14.87 10.90
N VAL A 67 -12.60 -15.11 10.26
CA VAL A 67 -13.65 -14.11 10.04
C VAL A 67 -14.15 -13.55 11.37
N ASP A 68 -14.38 -14.40 12.39
CA ASP A 68 -14.82 -13.94 13.71
C ASP A 68 -13.82 -12.98 14.37
N ALA A 69 -12.52 -13.24 14.22
CA ALA A 69 -11.47 -12.33 14.71
C ALA A 69 -11.45 -11.01 13.92
N ALA A 70 -11.64 -11.05 12.61
CA ALA A 70 -11.77 -9.86 11.78
C ALA A 70 -12.98 -9.01 12.21
N VAL A 71 -14.14 -9.64 12.40
CA VAL A 71 -15.38 -8.99 12.88
C VAL A 71 -15.16 -8.33 14.24
N ALA A 72 -14.54 -9.03 15.19
CA ALA A 72 -14.22 -8.47 16.51
C ALA A 72 -13.29 -7.25 16.43
N HIS A 73 -12.31 -7.28 15.52
CA HIS A 73 -11.40 -6.15 15.30
C HIS A 73 -12.12 -4.96 14.68
N VAL A 74 -12.91 -5.17 13.62
CA VAL A 74 -13.71 -4.10 12.99
C VAL A 74 -14.68 -3.48 13.99
N ARG A 75 -15.33 -4.29 14.85
CA ARG A 75 -16.18 -3.79 15.93
C ARG A 75 -15.43 -2.89 16.90
N THR A 76 -14.22 -3.28 17.29
CA THR A 76 -13.38 -2.49 18.19
C THR A 76 -13.09 -1.11 17.58
N ILE A 77 -12.76 -1.06 16.28
CA ILE A 77 -12.52 0.21 15.56
C ILE A 77 -13.79 1.06 15.51
N LEU A 78 -14.94 0.48 15.15
CA LEU A 78 -16.23 1.19 15.12
C LEU A 78 -16.59 1.77 16.51
N GLU A 79 -16.37 1.01 17.58
CA GLU A 79 -16.63 1.43 18.95
C GLU A 79 -15.66 2.54 19.41
N GLN A 80 -14.37 2.46 19.04
CA GLN A 80 -13.36 3.48 19.34
C GLN A 80 -13.62 4.81 18.63
N GLU A 81 -14.02 4.75 17.37
CA GLU A 81 -14.35 5.92 16.55
C GLU A 81 -15.78 6.44 16.78
N ASN A 82 -16.58 5.73 17.58
CA ASN A 82 -17.99 6.01 17.85
C ASN A 82 -18.82 6.15 16.55
N GLU A 83 -18.59 5.23 15.62
CA GLU A 83 -19.26 5.18 14.32
C GLU A 83 -20.35 4.11 14.31
N SER A 84 -21.53 4.47 13.80
CA SER A 84 -22.67 3.55 13.66
C SER A 84 -22.89 3.10 12.22
N SER A 85 -21.96 3.41 11.32
CA SER A 85 -22.10 3.12 9.90
C SER A 85 -20.77 2.83 9.23
N ILE A 86 -20.80 1.97 8.23
CA ILE A 86 -19.64 1.57 7.44
C ILE A 86 -20.02 1.46 5.96
N VAL A 87 -19.10 1.83 5.08
CA VAL A 87 -19.23 1.57 3.65
C VAL A 87 -18.44 0.30 3.29
N ILE A 88 -19.01 -0.56 2.45
CA ILE A 88 -18.33 -1.80 2.06
C ILE A 88 -18.18 -1.92 0.55
N ALA A 89 -17.07 -2.53 0.12
CA ALA A 89 -16.83 -2.85 -1.28
C ALA A 89 -16.07 -4.19 -1.41
N GLY A 90 -16.67 -5.15 -2.12
CA GLY A 90 -16.12 -6.49 -2.34
C GLY A 90 -16.84 -7.60 -1.55
N ALA A 91 -16.65 -8.85 -1.98
CA ALA A 91 -17.37 -10.00 -1.43
C ALA A 91 -16.93 -10.36 0.00
N GLU A 92 -15.62 -10.44 0.24
CA GLU A 92 -15.02 -10.70 1.56
C GLU A 92 -15.40 -9.61 2.58
N ALA A 93 -15.40 -8.32 2.19
CA ALA A 93 -15.92 -7.24 3.02
C ALA A 93 -17.40 -7.43 3.37
N ALA A 94 -18.22 -7.86 2.39
CA ALA A 94 -19.63 -8.15 2.63
C ALA A 94 -19.84 -9.34 3.57
N GLU A 95 -19.00 -10.37 3.50
CA GLU A 95 -19.01 -11.50 4.43
C GLU A 95 -18.75 -11.03 5.87
N ILE A 96 -17.69 -10.25 6.09
CA ILE A 96 -17.38 -9.68 7.42
C ILE A 96 -18.55 -8.79 7.91
N ALA A 97 -19.09 -7.94 7.04
CA ALA A 97 -20.18 -7.03 7.40
C ALA A 97 -21.48 -7.75 7.77
N ALA A 98 -21.74 -8.92 7.18
CA ALA A 98 -22.91 -9.74 7.51
C ALA A 98 -22.92 -10.25 8.96
N HIS A 99 -21.76 -10.30 9.61
CA HIS A 99 -21.59 -10.70 11.00
C HIS A 99 -21.55 -9.52 11.98
N LEU A 100 -21.63 -8.27 11.49
CA LEU A 100 -21.70 -7.10 12.36
C LEU A 100 -23.08 -6.99 13.06
N PRO A 101 -23.15 -6.33 14.23
CA PRO A 101 -24.41 -6.11 14.91
C PRO A 101 -25.39 -5.30 14.05
N ALA A 102 -26.69 -5.61 14.14
CA ALA A 102 -27.74 -4.91 13.39
C ALA A 102 -27.85 -3.39 13.69
N SER A 103 -27.18 -2.91 14.74
CA SER A 103 -27.06 -1.48 15.05
C SER A 103 -26.10 -0.73 14.12
N ILE A 104 -25.25 -1.44 13.37
CA ILE A 104 -24.32 -0.84 12.41
C ILE A 104 -25.00 -0.80 11.04
N ALA A 105 -25.14 0.39 10.47
CA ALA A 105 -25.66 0.58 9.12
C ALA A 105 -24.58 0.23 8.09
N VAL A 106 -24.80 -0.83 7.33
CA VAL A 106 -23.92 -1.26 6.24
C VAL A 106 -24.39 -0.64 4.93
N MET A 107 -23.53 0.16 4.31
CA MET A 107 -23.82 0.87 3.07
C MET A 107 -23.03 0.34 1.88
N HIS A 108 -23.69 0.29 0.74
CA HIS A 108 -23.21 -0.32 -0.50
C HIS A 108 -23.13 0.74 -1.61
N PRO A 109 -21.93 1.18 -2.02
CA PRO A 109 -21.79 2.24 -3.02
C PRO A 109 -22.49 1.98 -4.35
N GLU A 110 -22.63 0.72 -4.74
CA GLU A 110 -23.35 0.26 -5.93
C GLU A 110 -24.85 0.59 -5.91
N GLN A 111 -25.43 0.84 -4.74
CA GLN A 111 -26.84 1.22 -4.57
C GLN A 111 -27.08 2.72 -4.78
N TRP A 112 -26.01 3.52 -4.81
CA TRP A 112 -26.10 4.96 -5.05
C TRP A 112 -25.98 5.29 -6.53
N GLU A 113 -26.65 6.37 -6.93
CA GLU A 113 -26.51 6.98 -8.24
C GLU A 113 -25.04 7.37 -8.49
N ALA A 114 -24.55 7.10 -9.72
CA ALA A 114 -23.13 7.24 -10.05
C ALA A 114 -22.59 8.66 -9.81
N HIS A 115 -23.44 9.69 -9.96
CA HIS A 115 -23.08 11.08 -9.73
C HIS A 115 -22.88 11.40 -8.24
N ASP A 116 -23.66 10.78 -7.35
CA ASP A 116 -23.66 11.08 -5.92
C ASP A 116 -22.77 10.13 -5.11
N ARG A 117 -22.38 8.98 -5.67
CA ARG A 117 -21.62 7.92 -4.98
C ARG A 117 -20.40 8.42 -4.22
N ALA A 118 -19.55 9.23 -4.86
CA ALA A 118 -18.33 9.74 -4.22
C ALA A 118 -18.65 10.71 -3.08
N LYS A 119 -19.72 11.50 -3.22
CA LYS A 119 -20.16 12.46 -2.21
C LYS A 119 -20.74 11.75 -1.00
N GLU A 120 -21.63 10.77 -1.21
CA GLU A 120 -22.22 9.99 -0.13
C GLU A 120 -21.15 9.14 0.59
N ALA A 121 -20.27 8.45 -0.15
CA ALA A 121 -19.17 7.68 0.41
C ALA A 121 -18.27 8.53 1.32
N ALA A 122 -17.95 9.76 0.91
CA ALA A 122 -17.09 10.66 1.66
C ALA A 122 -17.70 11.15 2.99
N THR A 123 -19.00 10.96 3.22
CA THR A 123 -19.61 11.26 4.52
C THR A 123 -19.36 10.17 5.56
N ILE A 124 -18.92 8.99 5.12
CA ILE A 124 -18.70 7.81 5.97
C ILE A 124 -17.20 7.71 6.25
N ARG A 125 -16.85 7.62 7.54
CA ARG A 125 -15.44 7.65 7.95
C ARG A 125 -14.71 6.33 7.76
N ILE A 126 -15.42 5.22 7.92
CA ILE A 126 -14.85 3.88 7.89
C ILE A 126 -15.38 3.14 6.66
N GLY A 127 -14.44 2.60 5.89
CA GLY A 127 -14.71 1.75 4.75
C GLY A 127 -14.03 0.40 4.91
N LEU A 128 -14.74 -0.68 4.57
CA LEU A 128 -14.17 -2.01 4.44
C LEU A 128 -14.08 -2.36 2.96
N VAL A 129 -12.87 -2.55 2.47
CA VAL A 129 -12.59 -2.80 1.06
C VAL A 129 -11.77 -4.06 0.90
N ASN A 130 -12.02 -4.78 -0.18
CA ASN A 130 -11.17 -5.88 -0.58
C ASN A 130 -10.07 -5.37 -1.51
N ALA A 131 -8.84 -5.76 -1.24
CA ALA A 131 -7.74 -5.66 -2.19
C ALA A 131 -7.62 -6.98 -2.95
N ASP A 132 -7.39 -6.90 -4.26
CA ASP A 132 -7.16 -8.09 -5.09
C ASP A 132 -5.81 -8.73 -4.75
N TYR A 133 -4.82 -7.90 -4.44
CA TYR A 133 -3.52 -8.34 -3.98
C TYR A 133 -2.77 -7.25 -3.21
N ALA A 134 -1.75 -7.68 -2.47
CA ALA A 134 -0.84 -6.82 -1.74
C ALA A 134 0.60 -7.03 -2.24
N ILE A 135 1.35 -5.95 -2.36
CA ILE A 135 2.77 -5.99 -2.75
C ILE A 135 3.62 -5.75 -1.51
N ALA A 136 4.30 -6.81 -1.05
CA ALA A 136 5.03 -6.84 0.22
C ALA A 136 6.20 -5.85 0.28
N ASP A 137 6.85 -5.56 -0.84
CA ASP A 137 8.05 -4.72 -0.89
C ASP A 137 7.76 -3.22 -0.86
N SER A 138 6.55 -2.81 -1.22
CA SER A 138 6.12 -1.42 -1.26
C SER A 138 4.98 -1.10 -0.29
N GLY A 139 4.45 -2.09 0.45
CA GLY A 139 3.30 -1.89 1.34
C GLY A 139 2.03 -1.46 0.58
N THR A 140 1.90 -1.84 -0.69
CA THR A 140 0.82 -1.37 -1.57
C THR A 140 -0.33 -2.38 -1.63
N LEU A 141 -1.55 -1.87 -1.55
CA LEU A 141 -2.78 -2.59 -1.83
C LEU A 141 -3.27 -2.20 -3.22
N VAL A 142 -3.68 -3.17 -4.03
CA VAL A 142 -4.26 -2.96 -5.36
C VAL A 142 -5.64 -3.55 -5.44
#